data_AF-A0A392U0Q2-F1
#
_entry.id   AF-A0A392U0Q2-F1
#
_cell.length_a   1.000
_cell.length_b   1.000
_cell.length_c   1.000
_cell.angle_alpha   90.00
_cell.angle_beta   90.00
_cell.angle_gamma   90.00
#
_symmetry.space_group_name_H-M   'P 1'
#
loop_
_entity.id
_entity.type
_entity.pdbx_description
1 polymer ?
#
loop_
_entity_poly.entity_id
_entity_poly.type
_entity_poly.pdbx_seq_one_letter_code
_entity_poly.pdbx_strand_id
1 'polypeptide(L)' 'MAHHDVSRILIDQGSSCDVMYQELFEKLKLKKKDLNPYEGTDLQGFNGSTIRPWGLINLPVTFESKGSKRS' A
#
# COMPACT_ATOMS: atom_id res chain seq x y z
N MET A 1 21.37 4.11 19.39
CA MET A 1 20.37 3.01 19.28
C MET A 1 19.23 3.57 18.44
N ALA A 2 19.16 3.22 17.16
CA ALA A 2 18.21 3.82 16.22
C ALA A 2 17.16 2.77 15.83
N HIS A 3 16.01 2.80 16.51
CA HIS A 3 14.84 2.04 16.11
C HIS A 3 14.13 2.81 14.99
N HIS A 4 14.55 2.58 13.76
CA HIS A 4 13.81 3.05 12.60
C HIS A 4 12.89 1.92 12.13
N ASP A 5 11.62 2.03 12.48
CA ASP A 5 10.54 1.19 11.96
C ASP A 5 10.22 1.66 10.53
N VAL A 6 11.15 1.43 9.59
CA VAL A 6 11.00 1.86 8.20
C VAL A 6 10.15 0.83 7.47
N SER A 7 8.85 1.10 7.39
CA SER A 7 7.98 0.46 6.41
C SER A 7 8.33 1.00 5.02
N ARG A 8 9.03 0.21 4.21
CA ARG A 8 9.35 0.56 2.81
C ARG A 8 8.17 0.20 1.92
N ILE A 9 7.66 1.18 1.17
CA ILE A 9 6.67 0.98 0.10
C ILE A 9 7.44 0.99 -1.22
N LEU A 10 7.30 -0.07 -2.01
CA LEU A 10 7.84 -0.10 -3.38
C LEU A 10 6.86 0.66 -4.28
N ILE A 11 7.30 1.77 -4.84
CA ILE A 11 6.52 2.52 -5.84
C ILE A 11 6.94 2.00 -7.22
N ASP A 12 6.10 1.17 -7.83
CA ASP A 12 6.31 0.70 -9.20
C ASP A 12 5.54 1.61 -10.17
N GLN A 13 6.27 2.49 -10.87
CA GLN A 13 5.68 3.41 -11.86
C GLN A 13 5.18 2.69 -13.13
N GLY A 14 5.53 1.42 -13.33
CA GLY A 14 5.05 0.60 -14.44
C GLY A 14 3.82 -0.22 -14.11
N SER A 15 3.44 -0.33 -12.83
CA SER A 15 2.26 -1.08 -12.41
C SER A 15 0.98 -0.27 -12.57
N SER A 16 -0.11 -0.93 -12.96
CA SER A 16 -1.45 -0.34 -13.01
C SER A 16 -2.13 -0.25 -11.65
N CYS A 17 -1.62 -0.95 -10.63
CA CYS A 17 -2.13 -0.93 -9.27
C CYS A 17 -1.06 -1.26 -8.22
N ASP A 18 -1.27 -0.73 -7.02
CA ASP A 18 -0.48 -1.07 -5.83
C ASP A 18 -1.21 -2.15 -5.01
N VAL A 19 -0.47 -3.13 -4.50
CA VAL A 19 -1.00 -4.18 -3.61
C VAL A 19 -0.41 -4.01 -2.21
N MET A 20 -1.28 -3.93 -1.21
CA MET A 20 -0.89 -3.83 0.19
C MET A 20 -0.90 -5.20 0.87
N TYR A 21 0.17 -5.53 1.57
CA TYR A 21 0.24 -6.72 2.43
C TYR A 21 -0.57 -6.52 3.72
N GLN A 22 -1.16 -7.60 4.22
CA GLN A 22 -1.92 -7.61 5.48
C GLN A 22 -1.10 -7.05 6.66
N GLU A 23 0.18 -7.40 6.76
CA GLU A 23 1.05 -6.90 7.84
C GLU A 23 1.18 -5.37 7.81
N LEU A 24 1.28 -4.76 6.62
CA LEU A 24 1.33 -3.30 6.49
C LEU A 24 0.00 -2.66 6.88
N PHE A 25 -1.12 -3.27 6.48
CA PHE A 25 -2.46 -2.83 6.88
C PHE A 25 -2.61 -2.78 8.41
N GLU A 26 -2.13 -3.81 9.10
CA GLU A 26 -2.14 -3.89 10.56
C GLU A 26 -1.19 -2.87 11.21
N LYS A 27 0.03 -2.70 10.67
CA LYS A 27 1.01 -1.69 11.16
C LYS A 27 0.49 -0.25 11.00
N LEU A 28 -0.26 0.03 9.94
CA LEU A 28 -0.94 1.30 9.72
C LEU A 28 -2.18 1.49 10.61
N LYS A 29 -2.53 0.48 11.43
CA LYS A 29 -3.68 0.48 12.34
C LYS A 29 -5.02 0.69 11.63
N LEU A 30 -5.10 0.27 10.37
CA LEU A 30 -6.32 0.29 9.58
C LEU A 30 -7.27 -0.82 10.05
N LYS A 31 -8.57 -0.62 9.86
CA LYS A 31 -9.62 -1.56 10.27
C LYS A 31 -10.39 -2.01 9.04
N LYS A 32 -10.97 -3.22 9.07
CA LYS A 32 -11.76 -3.75 7.94
C LYS A 32 -12.91 -2.83 7.51
N LYS A 33 -13.45 -2.01 8.41
CA LYS A 33 -14.47 -0.99 8.10
C LYS A 33 -13.97 0.17 7.23
N ASP A 34 -12.65 0.34 7.14
CA ASP A 34 -12.00 1.38 6.32
C ASP A 34 -11.77 0.86 4.89
N LEU A 35 -12.06 -0.43 4.62
CA LEU A 35 -12.00 -1.03 3.30
C LEU A 35 -13.31 -0.82 2.54
N ASN A 36 -13.19 -0.49 1.26
CA ASN A 36 -14.28 -0.60 0.30
C ASN A 36 -14.38 -2.04 -0.23
N PRO A 37 -15.58 -2.50 -0.62
CA PRO A 37 -15.75 -3.80 -1.27
C PRO A 37 -14.87 -3.96 -2.50
N TYR A 38 -14.32 -5.17 -2.68
CA TYR A 38 -13.58 -5.53 -3.89
C TYR A 38 -14.49 -6.27 -4.87
N GLU A 39 -14.82 -5.59 -5.97
CA GLU A 39 -15.68 -6.10 -7.05
C GLU A 39 -14.89 -6.63 -8.26
N GLY A 40 -13.56 -6.71 -8.15
CA GLY A 40 -12.68 -7.18 -9.24
C GLY A 40 -12.53 -8.71 -9.30
N THR A 41 -11.73 -9.15 -10.28
CA THR A 41 -11.31 -10.55 -10.43
C THR A 41 -10.21 -10.91 -9.44
N ASP A 42 -10.17 -12.14 -8.96
CA ASP A 42 -9.09 -12.61 -8.08
C ASP A 42 -7.71 -12.40 -8.72
N LEU A 43 -6.72 -12.04 -7.89
CA LEU A 43 -5.35 -11.84 -8.35
C LEU A 43 -4.68 -13.20 -8.57
N GLN A 44 -4.10 -13.40 -9.76
CA GLN A 44 -3.41 -14.65 -10.11
C GLN A 44 -1.88 -14.49 -9.94
N GLY A 45 -1.28 -15.38 -9.16
CA GLY A 45 0.16 -15.50 -9.02
C GLY A 45 0.79 -16.30 -10.15
N PHE A 46 2.11 -16.18 -10.31
CA PHE A 46 2.87 -16.84 -11.37
C PHE A 46 2.85 -18.38 -11.31
N ASN A 47 2.58 -18.95 -10.14
CA ASN A 47 2.39 -20.39 -9.95
C ASN A 47 0.94 -20.84 -10.25
N GLY A 48 0.09 -19.94 -10.76
CA GLY A 48 -1.33 -20.19 -11.03
C GLY A 48 -2.25 -20.10 -9.82
N SER A 49 -1.71 -19.87 -8.61
CA SER A 49 -2.56 -19.69 -7.41
C SER A 49 -3.32 -18.38 -7.48
N THR A 50 -4.56 -18.36 -7.03
CA THR A 50 -5.37 -17.14 -6.96
C THR A 50 -5.56 -16.68 -5.52
N ILE A 51 -5.66 -15.37 -5.32
CA ILE A 51 -6.02 -14.76 -4.05
C ILE A 51 -7.06 -13.67 -4.27
N ARG A 52 -8.11 -13.68 -3.44
CA ARG A 52 -9.09 -12.59 -3.44
C ARG A 52 -8.66 -11.50 -2.44
N PRO A 53 -8.46 -10.25 -2.88
CA PRO A 53 -8.17 -9.14 -1.98
C PRO A 53 -9.28 -8.95 -0.94
N TRP A 54 -8.92 -8.48 0.25
CA TRP A 54 -9.90 -8.17 1.30
C TRP A 54 -10.80 -6.97 0.96
N GLY A 55 -10.30 -6.05 0.15
CA GLY A 55 -10.97 -4.80 -0.19
C GLY A 55 -10.03 -3.82 -0.87
N LEU A 56 -10.54 -2.62 -1.12
CA LEU A 56 -9.80 -1.49 -1.67
C LEU A 56 -9.70 -0.39 -0.60
N ILE A 57 -8.59 0.36 -0.59
CA ILE A 57 -8.44 1.52 0.29
C ILE A 57 -7.73 2.64 -0.45
N ASN A 58 -8.17 3.88 -0.22
CA ASN A 58 -7.48 5.08 -0.66
C ASN A 58 -6.61 5.59 0.48
N LEU A 59 -5.29 5.65 0.27
CA LEU A 59 -4.36 6.22 1.24
C LEU A 59 -3.85 7.58 0.78
N PRO A 60 -3.80 8.59 1.67
CA PRO A 60 -3.10 9.83 1.36
C PRO A 60 -1.60 9.57 1.32
N VAL A 61 -0.94 10.07 0.28
CA VAL A 61 0.52 10.04 0.14
C VAL A 61 1.04 11.47 0.11
N THR A 62 2.11 11.75 0.86
CA THR A 62 2.81 13.03 0.84
C THR A 62 4.20 12.84 0.25
N PHE A 63 4.60 13.77 -0.61
CA PHE A 63 5.97 13.86 -1.10
C PHE A 63 6.70 14.94 -0.31
N GLU A 64 7.93 14.68 0.11
CA GLU A 64 8.76 15.72 0.69
C GLU A 64 9.14 16.73 -0.39
N SER A 65 8.57 17.93 -0.31
CA SER A 65 9.01 19.08 -1.11
C SER A 65 10.28 19.64 -0.48
N LYS A 66 11.42 19.55 -1.18
CA LYS A 66 12.62 20.31 -0.78
C LYS A 66 12.31 21.79 -0.94
N GLY A 67 11.95 22.44 0.17
CA GLY A 67 11.74 23.88 0.21
C GLY A 67 13.00 24.58 -0.30
N SER A 68 12.86 25.40 -1.36
CA SER A 68 13.89 26.33 -1.76
C SER A 68 14.20 27.23 -0.57
N LYS A 69 15.36 27.05 0.07
CA LYS A 69 15.91 28.06 0.97
C LYS A 69 16.11 29.31 0.12
N ARG A 70 15.19 30.26 0.18
CA ARG A 70 15.44 31.61 -0.31
C ARG A 70 16.57 32.17 0.57
N SER A 71 17.75 32.28 -0.04
CA SER A 71 18.82 33.17 0.42
C SER A 71 18.33 34.60 0.45
#